data_AF-A0A564Q241-F1
#
_entry.id   AF-A0A564Q241-F1
#
_cell.length_a   1.000
_cell.length_b   1.000
_cell.length_c   1.000
_cell.angle_alpha   90.00
_cell.angle_beta   90.00
_cell.angle_gamma   90.00
#
_symmetry.space_group_name_H-M   'P 1'
#
loop_
_entity.id
_entity.type
_entity.pdbx_description
1 polymer ?
#
loop_
_entity_poly.entity_id
_entity_poly.type
_entity_poly.pdbx_seq_one_letter_code
_entity_poly.pdbx_strand_id
1 'polypeptide(L)'
;MTAKDSNCGDLYTLTAMNVESRLFIGHHEGGRSIDDAIELFMDVDEKREKNSQIPVFTSDNWDAFKDGLVYVYGKLKTPPYKGTGRRPDPVIVPSDDLKYAQVCKKRRNGKIVEVVQRVVFGDPDEVLEILCGDSDGKINTSYVERLNLTIRNSLARFIRRTMNESKDPVMHSRALDFIQAWYNFVKPHRSLRVEENDGRRKWRQRTPAMAEGLTDHIWSLEEMFTFRVPVQ
;
A
#
# COMPACT_ATOMS: atom_id res chain seq x y z
N MET A 1 -0.02 17.48 29.43
CA MET A 1 -0.13 16.18 28.74
C MET A 1 1.27 15.66 28.54
N THR A 2 1.65 14.62 29.29
CA THR A 2 2.92 13.93 29.09
C THR A 2 2.86 13.12 27.79
N ALA A 3 3.98 12.93 27.11
CA ALA A 3 4.10 12.21 25.83
C ALA A 3 3.57 10.75 25.82
N LYS A 4 3.08 10.24 26.96
CA LYS A 4 2.41 8.94 27.08
C LYS A 4 0.93 8.97 26.66
N ASP A 5 0.29 10.13 26.67
CA ASP A 5 -1.15 10.23 26.34
C ASP A 5 -1.43 10.39 24.84
N SER A 6 -0.40 10.61 23.99
CA SER A 6 -0.60 10.74 22.53
C SER A 6 -0.83 9.41 21.81
N ASN A 7 -0.57 8.27 22.49
CA ASN A 7 -0.63 6.93 21.90
C ASN A 7 -1.85 6.11 22.37
N CYS A 8 -2.82 6.76 23.02
CA CYS A 8 -4.04 6.14 23.50
C CYS A 8 -5.22 6.67 22.67
N GLY A 9 -5.93 5.80 21.95
CA GLY A 9 -7.09 6.18 21.15
C GLY A 9 -7.26 5.35 19.88
N ASP A 10 -7.93 5.93 18.88
CA ASP A 10 -8.11 5.32 17.57
C ASP A 10 -6.79 5.36 16.78
N LEU A 11 -6.25 4.18 16.47
CA LEU A 11 -5.08 4.01 15.62
C LEU A 11 -5.51 3.44 14.26
N TYR A 12 -5.00 4.02 13.18
CA TYR A 12 -5.28 3.58 11.82
C TYR A 12 -4.05 2.87 11.25
N THR A 13 -4.26 1.71 10.63
CA THR A 13 -3.23 1.00 9.86
C THR A 13 -3.42 1.30 8.39
N LEU A 14 -2.45 1.96 7.79
CA LEU A 14 -2.33 2.13 6.35
C LEU A 14 -1.58 0.94 5.77
N THR A 15 -1.95 0.48 4.57
CA THR A 15 -1.36 -0.69 3.93
C THR A 15 -1.07 -0.41 2.46
N ALA A 16 0.08 -0.89 1.98
CA ALA A 16 0.50 -0.82 0.60
C ALA A 16 0.68 -2.24 0.02
N MET A 17 0.23 -2.44 -1.23
CA MET A 17 0.27 -3.75 -1.89
C MET A 17 0.68 -3.59 -3.36
N ASN A 18 1.56 -4.47 -3.85
CA ASN A 18 1.77 -4.67 -5.28
C ASN A 18 0.57 -5.48 -5.82
N VAL A 19 -0.13 -4.93 -6.81
CA VAL A 19 -1.31 -5.57 -7.38
C VAL A 19 -0.90 -6.85 -8.10
N GLU A 20 0.04 -6.82 -9.04
CA GLU A 20 0.38 -7.97 -9.89
C GLU A 20 0.73 -9.23 -9.08
N SER A 21 1.67 -9.09 -8.15
CA SER A 21 2.15 -10.20 -7.31
C SER A 21 1.32 -10.44 -6.06
N ARG A 22 0.39 -9.53 -5.73
CA ARG A 22 -0.30 -9.44 -4.43
C ARG A 22 0.66 -9.24 -3.26
N LEU A 23 1.89 -8.78 -3.47
CA LEU A 23 2.86 -8.61 -2.38
C LEU A 23 2.37 -7.54 -1.40
N PHE A 24 2.33 -7.86 -0.12
CA PHE A 24 2.11 -6.87 0.93
C PHE A 24 3.44 -6.13 1.16
N ILE A 25 3.55 -4.92 0.62
CA ILE A 25 4.82 -4.15 0.57
C ILE A 25 5.17 -3.57 1.94
N GLY A 26 4.20 -2.95 2.58
CA GLY A 26 4.45 -2.16 3.79
C GLY A 26 3.16 -1.75 4.47
N HIS A 27 3.29 -1.44 5.75
CA HIS A 27 2.22 -0.96 6.58
C HIS A 27 2.75 0.15 7.48
N HIS A 28 1.88 1.08 7.86
CA HIS A 28 2.21 2.17 8.77
C HIS A 28 1.03 2.43 9.69
N GLU A 29 1.28 2.57 10.98
CA GLU A 29 0.24 2.85 11.97
C GLU A 29 0.35 4.26 12.53
N GLY A 30 -0.77 4.98 12.53
CA GLY A 30 -0.79 6.35 13.00
C GLY A 30 -2.17 6.95 13.20
N GLY A 31 -2.18 8.26 13.45
CA GLY A 31 -3.37 9.05 13.74
C GLY A 31 -4.19 9.44 12.51
N ARG A 32 -3.82 8.93 11.32
CA ARG A 32 -4.41 9.30 10.02
C ARG A 32 -4.10 10.76 9.68
N SER A 33 -2.82 11.12 9.74
CA SER A 33 -2.27 12.42 9.34
C SER A 33 -1.65 12.38 7.94
N ILE A 34 -1.18 13.53 7.45
CA ILE A 34 -0.38 13.59 6.22
C ILE A 34 0.99 12.93 6.44
N ASP A 35 1.59 13.14 7.61
CA ASP A 35 2.88 12.54 7.97
C ASP A 35 2.81 11.01 7.93
N ASP A 36 1.68 10.41 8.37
CA ASP A 36 1.47 8.97 8.28
C ASP A 36 1.45 8.45 6.83
N ALA A 37 0.90 9.23 5.91
CA ALA A 37 0.92 8.89 4.49
C ALA A 37 2.34 9.04 3.91
N ILE A 38 3.09 10.06 4.33
CA ILE A 38 4.48 10.26 3.93
C ILE A 38 5.34 9.08 4.35
N GLU A 39 5.28 8.66 5.62
CA GLU A 39 6.04 7.54 6.14
C GLU A 39 5.76 6.24 5.37
N LEU A 40 4.48 5.95 5.09
CA LEU A 40 4.11 4.80 4.25
C LEU A 40 4.73 4.86 2.85
N PHE A 41 4.66 6.03 2.18
CA PHE A 41 5.21 6.15 0.83
C PHE A 41 6.73 6.16 0.79
N MET A 42 7.39 6.64 1.84
CA MET A 42 8.85 6.54 2.00
C MET A 42 9.27 5.08 2.17
N ASP A 43 8.58 4.30 3.00
CA ASP A 43 8.81 2.86 3.14
C ASP A 43 8.59 2.11 1.81
N VAL A 44 7.56 2.48 1.05
CA VAL A 44 7.32 1.92 -0.30
C VAL A 44 8.46 2.30 -1.25
N ASP A 45 8.92 3.55 -1.24
CA ASP A 45 10.01 4.00 -2.12
C ASP A 45 11.35 3.35 -1.77
N GLU A 46 11.65 3.15 -0.49
CA GLU A 46 12.87 2.48 -0.02
C GLU A 46 12.95 1.04 -0.52
N LYS A 47 11.80 0.35 -0.60
CA LYS A 47 11.69 -1.04 -1.07
C LYS A 47 11.71 -1.17 -2.59
N ARG A 48 11.68 -0.07 -3.33
CA ARG A 48 11.72 -0.06 -4.79
C ARG A 48 13.15 0.02 -5.31
N GLU A 49 13.33 -0.46 -6.53
CA GLU A 49 14.57 -0.21 -7.25
C GLU A 49 14.63 1.28 -7.67
N LYS A 50 15.67 1.99 -7.21
CA LYS A 50 15.82 3.45 -7.39
C LYS A 50 15.84 3.91 -8.86
N ASN A 51 16.20 3.03 -9.77
CA ASN A 51 16.27 3.31 -11.21
C ASN A 51 15.00 2.89 -11.96
N SER A 52 14.02 2.29 -11.27
CA SER A 52 12.76 1.88 -11.88
C SER A 52 11.79 3.06 -12.04
N GLN A 53 10.90 2.95 -13.03
CA GLN A 53 9.83 3.94 -13.22
C GLN A 53 8.92 4.02 -12.00
N ILE A 54 8.43 5.23 -11.71
CA ILE A 54 7.47 5.46 -10.62
C ILE A 54 6.20 4.65 -10.91
N PRO A 55 5.73 3.80 -9.97
CA PRO A 55 4.57 2.97 -10.19
C PRO A 55 3.29 3.82 -10.23
N VAL A 56 2.25 3.26 -10.83
CA VAL A 56 0.91 3.86 -10.77
C VAL A 56 0.31 3.59 -9.40
N PHE A 57 -0.03 4.64 -8.67
CA PHE A 57 -0.69 4.51 -7.37
C PHE A 57 -2.21 4.53 -7.52
N THR A 58 -2.88 3.67 -6.76
CA THR A 58 -4.35 3.70 -6.62
C THR A 58 -4.75 3.65 -5.17
N SER A 59 -5.62 4.55 -4.72
CA SER A 59 -6.13 4.54 -3.35
C SER A 59 -7.61 4.89 -3.27
N ASP A 60 -8.13 4.89 -2.04
CA ASP A 60 -9.42 5.48 -1.75
C ASP A 60 -9.35 7.02 -1.72
N ASN A 61 -10.52 7.65 -1.54
CA ASN A 61 -10.66 9.10 -1.53
C ASN A 61 -10.22 9.72 -0.20
N TRP A 62 -8.91 9.77 0.03
CA TRP A 62 -8.30 10.46 1.17
C TRP A 62 -7.19 11.41 0.69
N ASP A 63 -7.37 12.71 0.94
CA ASP A 63 -6.49 13.77 0.41
C ASP A 63 -5.04 13.67 0.89
N ALA A 64 -4.80 13.15 2.09
CA ALA A 64 -3.44 12.98 2.63
C ALA A 64 -2.55 12.11 1.74
N PHE A 65 -3.10 11.12 1.03
CA PHE A 65 -2.32 10.31 0.11
C PHE A 65 -1.81 11.12 -1.09
N LYS A 66 -2.59 12.09 -1.56
CA LYS A 66 -2.16 13.00 -2.63
C LYS A 66 -0.94 13.80 -2.16
N ASP A 67 -1.02 14.38 -0.97
CA ASP A 67 0.04 15.24 -0.45
C ASP A 67 1.30 14.43 -0.10
N GLY A 68 1.14 13.22 0.46
CA GLY A 68 2.23 12.29 0.73
C GLY A 68 2.95 11.85 -0.55
N LEU A 69 2.22 11.54 -1.63
CA LEU A 69 2.83 11.21 -2.92
C LEU A 69 3.60 12.38 -3.52
N VAL A 70 3.08 13.62 -3.42
CA VAL A 70 3.80 14.81 -3.88
C VAL A 70 5.07 15.04 -3.05
N TYR A 71 5.03 14.77 -1.74
CA TYR A 71 6.20 14.91 -0.90
C TYR A 71 7.33 13.94 -1.28
N VAL A 72 7.00 12.66 -1.50
CA VAL A 72 7.99 11.60 -1.78
C VAL A 72 8.47 11.62 -3.24
N TYR A 73 7.54 11.76 -4.19
CA TYR A 73 7.81 11.63 -5.64
C TYR A 73 7.79 12.96 -6.39
N GLY A 74 7.64 14.08 -5.68
CA GLY A 74 7.60 15.40 -6.27
C GLY A 74 8.98 15.93 -6.68
N LYS A 75 8.96 16.99 -7.49
CA LYS A 75 10.15 17.75 -7.88
C LYS A 75 10.11 19.14 -7.27
N LEU A 76 11.28 19.66 -6.91
CA LEU A 76 11.41 21.03 -6.44
C LEU A 76 11.25 22.00 -7.63
N LYS A 77 10.30 22.92 -7.56
CA LYS A 77 10.08 23.95 -8.57
C LYS A 77 10.09 25.33 -7.92
N THR A 78 10.97 26.20 -8.40
CA THR A 78 10.98 27.61 -8.00
C THR A 78 9.98 28.38 -8.85
N PRO A 79 8.96 29.02 -8.25
CA PRO A 79 8.03 29.84 -9.02
C PRO A 79 8.74 31.02 -9.69
N PRO A 80 8.29 31.47 -10.87
CA PRO A 80 8.90 32.63 -11.51
C PRO A 80 8.74 33.87 -10.63
N TYR A 81 9.83 34.61 -10.46
CA TYR A 81 9.81 35.84 -9.69
C TYR A 81 9.05 36.93 -10.45
N LYS A 82 8.02 37.52 -9.82
CA LYS A 82 7.17 38.55 -10.42
C LYS A 82 7.84 39.93 -10.55
N GLY A 83 9.12 40.07 -10.19
CA GLY A 83 9.87 41.32 -10.26
C GLY A 83 9.76 42.20 -9.02
N THR A 84 8.75 42.01 -8.17
CA THR A 84 8.53 42.81 -6.95
C THR A 84 8.46 41.93 -5.69
N GLY A 85 9.11 42.40 -4.61
CA GLY A 85 9.05 41.76 -3.28
C GLY A 85 10.10 40.67 -3.05
N ARG A 86 9.86 39.78 -2.09
CA ARG A 86 10.76 38.66 -1.80
C ARG A 86 10.65 37.61 -2.92
N ARG A 87 11.78 37.03 -3.33
CA ARG A 87 11.79 35.89 -4.26
C ARG A 87 11.00 34.73 -3.64
N PRO A 88 10.12 34.05 -4.40
CA PRO A 88 9.34 32.95 -3.87
C PRO A 88 10.27 31.81 -3.47
N ASP A 89 9.98 31.20 -2.32
CA ASP A 89 10.70 30.01 -1.90
C ASP A 89 10.32 28.83 -2.84
N PRO A 90 11.23 27.88 -3.09
CA PRO A 90 10.93 26.70 -3.89
C PRO A 90 9.79 25.88 -3.27
N VAL A 91 8.91 25.35 -4.11
CA VAL A 91 7.78 24.49 -3.71
C VAL A 91 7.88 23.13 -4.37
N ILE A 92 7.49 22.09 -3.64
CA ILE A 92 7.42 20.73 -4.18
C ILE A 92 6.13 20.63 -5.00
N VAL A 93 6.28 20.18 -6.25
CA VAL A 93 5.16 19.94 -7.18
C VAL A 93 5.20 18.49 -7.64
N PRO A 94 4.08 17.87 -8.02
CA PRO A 94 4.08 16.52 -8.58
C PRO A 94 5.06 16.43 -9.75
N SER A 95 5.83 15.35 -9.82
CA SER A 95 6.63 15.04 -11.01
C SER A 95 5.71 14.72 -12.18
N ASP A 96 6.20 14.92 -13.41
CA ASP A 96 5.42 14.63 -14.62
C ASP A 96 5.24 13.11 -14.79
N ASP A 97 6.17 12.32 -14.25
CA ASP A 97 6.13 10.85 -14.25
C ASP A 97 5.20 10.26 -13.16
N LEU A 98 4.76 11.09 -12.20
CA LEU A 98 3.92 10.62 -11.09
C LEU A 98 2.49 10.39 -11.56
N LYS A 99 2.04 9.13 -11.47
CA LYS A 99 0.70 8.69 -11.84
C LYS A 99 -0.08 8.26 -10.61
N TYR A 100 -1.27 8.83 -10.42
CA TYR A 100 -2.10 8.55 -9.26
C TYR A 100 -3.58 8.64 -9.58
N ALA A 101 -4.33 7.60 -9.21
CA ALA A 101 -5.77 7.53 -9.36
C ALA A 101 -6.48 7.22 -8.02
N GLN A 102 -7.70 7.73 -7.89
CA GLN A 102 -8.54 7.59 -6.70
C GLN A 102 -9.88 6.94 -7.04
N VAL A 103 -10.36 6.11 -6.12
CA VAL A 103 -11.71 5.56 -6.14
C VAL A 103 -12.57 6.27 -5.10
N CYS A 104 -13.50 7.10 -5.56
CA CYS A 104 -14.41 7.90 -4.75
C CYS A 104 -15.78 7.24 -4.66
N LYS A 105 -16.11 6.66 -3.50
CA LYS A 105 -17.43 6.07 -3.25
C LYS A 105 -18.38 7.15 -2.74
N LYS A 106 -19.35 7.58 -3.55
CA LYS A 106 -20.43 8.46 -3.07
C LYS A 106 -21.42 7.63 -2.25
N ARG A 107 -21.75 8.14 -1.06
CA ARG A 107 -22.70 7.50 -0.15
C ARG A 107 -23.92 8.39 0.08
N ARG A 108 -25.09 7.77 0.11
CA ARG A 108 -26.36 8.40 0.52
C ARG A 108 -27.03 7.47 1.52
N ASN A 109 -27.40 7.99 2.69
CA ASN A 109 -28.02 7.22 3.78
C ASN A 109 -27.21 5.96 4.18
N GLY A 110 -25.89 6.07 4.27
CA GLY A 110 -25.00 4.95 4.62
C GLY A 110 -24.80 3.88 3.53
N LYS A 111 -25.53 3.95 2.41
CA LYS A 111 -25.38 3.06 1.26
C LYS A 111 -24.51 3.70 0.19
N ILE A 112 -23.68 2.90 -0.49
CA ILE A 112 -22.92 3.36 -1.66
C ILE A 112 -23.92 3.50 -2.82
N VAL A 113 -23.98 4.69 -3.40
CA VAL A 113 -24.86 4.99 -4.54
C VAL A 113 -24.10 5.05 -5.86
N GLU A 114 -22.82 5.38 -5.81
CA GLU A 114 -21.99 5.57 -7.00
C GLU A 114 -20.52 5.36 -6.63
N VAL A 115 -19.76 4.78 -7.56
CA VAL A 115 -18.31 4.67 -7.47
C VAL A 115 -17.73 5.47 -8.63
N VAL A 116 -17.05 6.57 -8.30
CA VAL A 116 -16.40 7.48 -9.26
C VAL A 116 -14.91 7.18 -9.27
N GLN A 117 -14.35 6.95 -10.44
CA GLN A 117 -12.91 6.83 -10.63
C GLN A 117 -12.36 8.19 -11.08
N ARG A 118 -11.26 8.64 -10.47
CA ARG A 118 -10.65 9.94 -10.76
C ARG A 118 -9.15 9.79 -10.92
N VAL A 119 -8.59 10.26 -12.03
CA VAL A 119 -7.14 10.46 -12.15
C VAL A 119 -6.77 11.80 -11.53
N VAL A 120 -5.80 11.79 -10.63
CA VAL A 120 -5.34 12.98 -9.87
C VAL A 120 -4.03 13.51 -10.43
N PHE A 121 -3.10 12.61 -10.77
CA PHE A 121 -1.83 12.91 -11.42
C PHE A 121 -1.61 11.99 -12.62
N GLY A 122 -0.96 12.50 -13.66
CA GLY A 122 -0.73 11.81 -14.93
C GLY A 122 -1.82 12.05 -15.96
N ASP A 123 -1.55 11.61 -17.19
CA ASP A 123 -2.53 11.62 -18.27
C ASP A 123 -3.59 10.51 -18.07
N PRO A 124 -4.90 10.79 -18.20
CA PRO A 124 -5.93 9.80 -17.95
C PRO A 124 -5.85 8.58 -18.87
N ASP A 125 -5.50 8.75 -20.14
CA ASP A 125 -5.47 7.65 -21.11
C ASP A 125 -4.29 6.73 -20.81
N GLU A 126 -3.12 7.30 -20.50
CA GLU A 126 -1.93 6.54 -20.09
C GLU A 126 -2.15 5.78 -18.78
N VAL A 127 -2.77 6.41 -17.78
CA VAL A 127 -3.09 5.76 -16.49
C VAL A 127 -4.06 4.60 -16.69
N LEU A 128 -5.08 4.77 -17.53
CA LEU A 128 -6.03 3.70 -17.82
C LEU A 128 -5.38 2.57 -18.63
N GLU A 129 -4.51 2.87 -19.59
CA GLU A 129 -3.79 1.86 -20.36
C GLU A 129 -2.91 0.96 -19.48
N ILE A 130 -2.15 1.55 -18.55
CA ILE A 130 -1.34 0.79 -17.59
C ILE A 130 -2.24 -0.11 -16.73
N LEU A 131 -3.39 0.41 -16.28
CA LEU A 131 -4.33 -0.35 -15.46
C LEU A 131 -5.12 -1.39 -16.27
N CYS A 132 -5.23 -1.27 -17.59
CA CYS A 132 -5.90 -2.22 -18.48
C CYS A 132 -5.22 -3.60 -18.47
N GLY A 133 -3.89 -3.65 -18.33
CA GLY A 133 -3.14 -4.91 -18.20
C GLY A 133 -3.54 -5.73 -16.97
N ASP A 134 -3.91 -5.06 -15.87
CA ASP A 134 -4.12 -5.66 -14.55
C ASP A 134 -5.58 -5.79 -14.10
N SER A 135 -6.48 -5.00 -14.68
CA SER A 135 -7.81 -4.76 -14.10
C SER A 135 -8.95 -4.55 -15.08
N ASP A 136 -8.81 -4.98 -16.34
CA ASP A 136 -9.83 -4.78 -17.39
C ASP A 136 -10.20 -3.29 -17.55
N GLY A 137 -9.21 -2.43 -17.32
CA GLY A 137 -9.27 -0.97 -17.45
C GLY A 137 -9.96 -0.24 -16.31
N LYS A 138 -10.15 -0.88 -15.15
CA LYS A 138 -10.86 -0.29 -14.02
C LYS A 138 -9.96 -0.02 -12.83
N ILE A 139 -9.76 1.27 -12.52
CA ILE A 139 -9.19 1.74 -11.25
C ILE A 139 -10.01 1.15 -10.10
N ASN A 140 -9.47 0.19 -9.37
CA ASN A 140 -10.17 -0.43 -8.25
C ASN A 140 -9.23 -0.69 -7.07
N THR A 141 -9.77 -0.55 -5.87
CA THR A 141 -9.08 -0.80 -4.60
C THR A 141 -9.38 -2.21 -4.05
N SER A 142 -9.93 -3.11 -4.86
CA SER A 142 -10.48 -4.39 -4.37
C SER A 142 -9.39 -5.31 -3.80
N TYR A 143 -8.17 -5.22 -4.34
CA TYR A 143 -7.04 -6.02 -3.90
C TYR A 143 -6.55 -5.61 -2.50
N VAL A 144 -6.33 -4.31 -2.27
CA VAL A 144 -5.95 -3.80 -0.94
C VAL A 144 -7.10 -3.93 0.07
N GLU A 145 -8.36 -3.80 -0.36
CA GLU A 145 -9.51 -4.08 0.50
C GLU A 145 -9.56 -5.56 0.94
N ARG A 146 -9.19 -6.49 0.05
CA ARG A 146 -9.06 -7.92 0.36
C ARG A 146 -7.87 -8.20 1.30
N LEU A 147 -6.75 -7.49 1.15
CA LEU A 147 -5.66 -7.53 2.12
C LEU A 147 -6.14 -7.09 3.50
N ASN A 148 -6.79 -5.93 3.59
CA ASN A 148 -7.31 -5.39 4.84
C ASN A 148 -8.33 -6.34 5.49
N LEU A 149 -9.14 -7.04 4.68
CA LEU A 149 -10.02 -8.10 5.19
C LEU A 149 -9.22 -9.29 5.73
N THR A 150 -8.15 -9.70 5.04
CA THR A 150 -7.28 -10.80 5.51
C THR A 150 -6.65 -10.44 6.85
N ILE A 151 -6.07 -9.25 6.98
CA ILE A 151 -5.49 -8.76 8.24
C ILE A 151 -6.52 -8.79 9.36
N ARG A 152 -7.73 -8.25 9.12
CA ARG A 152 -8.81 -8.22 10.11
C ARG A 152 -9.28 -9.61 10.56
N ASN A 153 -9.23 -10.60 9.68
CA ASN A 153 -9.61 -11.98 10.02
C ASN A 153 -8.47 -12.77 10.68
N SER A 154 -7.22 -12.42 10.37
CA SER A 154 -6.04 -13.11 10.91
C SER A 154 -5.57 -12.54 12.25
N LEU A 155 -5.85 -11.27 12.55
CA LEU A 155 -5.46 -10.62 13.80
C LEU A 155 -6.67 -10.26 14.65
N ALA A 156 -6.79 -10.93 15.79
CA ALA A 156 -7.84 -10.65 16.76
C ALA A 156 -7.83 -9.20 17.28
N ARG A 157 -6.68 -8.52 17.18
CA ARG A 157 -6.47 -7.11 17.54
C ARG A 157 -7.35 -6.13 16.77
N PHE A 158 -7.78 -6.50 15.57
CA PHE A 158 -8.65 -5.68 14.72
C PHE A 158 -10.14 -5.99 14.91
N ILE A 159 -10.50 -6.95 15.77
CA ILE A 159 -11.90 -7.27 16.04
C ILE A 159 -12.47 -6.25 17.03
N ARG A 160 -13.53 -5.57 16.59
CA ARG A 160 -14.21 -4.53 17.36
C ARG A 160 -14.79 -5.10 18.67
N ARG A 161 -14.62 -4.36 19.78
CA ARG A 161 -15.20 -4.66 21.10
C ARG A 161 -14.79 -6.04 21.65
N THR A 162 -13.50 -6.35 21.56
CA THR A 162 -12.91 -7.54 22.18
C THR A 162 -11.84 -7.14 23.19
N MET A 163 -11.47 -8.05 24.10
CA MET A 163 -10.37 -7.83 25.05
C MET A 163 -8.98 -7.97 24.40
N ASN A 164 -8.91 -8.20 23.09
CA ASN A 164 -7.67 -8.47 22.35
C ASN A 164 -7.04 -7.21 21.74
N GLU A 165 -7.50 -6.03 22.14
CA GLU A 165 -6.95 -4.75 21.71
C GLU A 165 -5.46 -4.60 22.10
N SER A 166 -4.74 -3.80 21.33
CA SER A 166 -3.31 -3.60 21.57
C SER A 166 -3.11 -2.48 22.59
N LYS A 167 -2.26 -2.74 23.60
CA LYS A 167 -1.93 -1.78 24.67
C LYS A 167 -0.57 -1.11 24.47
N ASP A 168 0.20 -1.62 23.52
CA ASP A 168 1.53 -1.15 23.17
C ASP A 168 1.59 -1.02 21.64
N PRO A 169 1.83 0.20 21.11
CA PRO A 169 1.91 0.42 19.67
C PRO A 169 3.08 -0.32 19.02
N VAL A 170 4.19 -0.50 19.72
CA VAL A 170 5.34 -1.25 19.19
C VAL A 170 4.94 -2.71 18.98
N MET A 171 4.27 -3.32 19.96
CA MET A 171 3.80 -4.70 19.84
C MET A 171 2.67 -4.86 18.82
N HIS A 172 1.89 -3.81 18.58
CA HIS A 172 0.91 -3.79 17.50
C HIS A 172 1.61 -3.88 16.14
N SER A 173 2.62 -3.03 15.92
CA SER A 173 3.41 -3.00 14.69
C SER A 173 4.16 -4.32 14.44
N ARG A 174 4.77 -4.90 15.48
CA ARG A 174 5.38 -6.24 15.40
C ARG A 174 4.39 -7.35 15.02
N ALA A 175 3.12 -7.24 15.41
CA ALA A 175 2.11 -8.21 15.00
C ALA A 175 1.75 -8.06 13.52
N LEU A 176 1.79 -6.84 12.98
CA LEU A 176 1.61 -6.59 11.55
C LEU A 176 2.84 -7.02 10.74
N ASP A 177 4.06 -6.79 11.23
CA ASP A 177 5.30 -7.34 10.63
C ASP A 177 5.20 -8.86 10.47
N PHE A 178 4.75 -9.54 11.53
CA PHE A 178 4.54 -11.00 11.51
C PHE A 178 3.50 -11.41 10.46
N ILE A 179 2.36 -10.73 10.39
CA ILE A 179 1.33 -11.04 9.39
C ILE A 179 1.80 -10.75 7.98
N GLN A 180 2.57 -9.69 7.78
CA GLN A 180 3.17 -9.36 6.50
C GLN A 180 4.11 -10.47 6.04
N ALA A 181 5.02 -10.93 6.89
CA ALA A 181 5.92 -12.04 6.61
C ALA A 181 5.13 -13.33 6.30
N TRP A 182 4.17 -13.68 7.15
CA TRP A 182 3.34 -14.87 6.96
C TRP A 182 2.53 -14.81 5.65
N TYR A 183 1.92 -13.67 5.36
CA TYR A 183 1.14 -13.45 4.15
C TYR A 183 2.00 -13.57 2.88
N ASN A 184 3.20 -12.98 2.90
CA ASN A 184 4.09 -12.96 1.74
C ASN A 184 4.81 -14.28 1.49
N PHE A 185 5.30 -14.96 2.54
CA PHE A 185 6.20 -16.12 2.39
C PHE A 185 5.53 -17.46 2.62
N VAL A 186 4.53 -17.54 3.52
CA VAL A 186 3.95 -18.82 3.97
C VAL A 186 2.60 -19.10 3.32
N LYS A 187 1.76 -18.08 3.13
CA LYS A 187 0.37 -18.28 2.66
C LYS A 187 0.29 -18.36 1.12
N PRO A 188 -0.12 -19.49 0.54
CA PRO A 188 -0.38 -19.56 -0.89
C PRO A 188 -1.68 -18.82 -1.28
N HIS A 189 -1.68 -18.22 -2.47
CA HIS A 189 -2.81 -17.45 -3.00
C HIS A 189 -3.43 -18.13 -4.22
N ARG A 190 -4.75 -18.34 -4.17
CA ARG A 190 -5.49 -19.01 -5.25
C ARG A 190 -5.35 -18.30 -6.60
N SER A 191 -5.27 -16.97 -6.59
CA SER A 191 -5.14 -16.12 -7.78
C SER A 191 -3.73 -16.12 -8.39
N LEU A 192 -2.71 -16.57 -7.64
CA LEU A 192 -1.32 -16.61 -8.10
C LEU A 192 -0.91 -18.00 -8.60
N ARG A 193 -1.83 -18.97 -8.57
CA ARG A 193 -1.53 -20.34 -9.00
C ARG A 193 -1.22 -20.36 -10.48
N VAL A 194 -0.18 -21.08 -10.85
CA VAL A 194 0.22 -21.29 -12.25
C VAL A 194 -0.18 -22.71 -12.64
N GLU A 195 -0.71 -22.87 -13.84
CA GLU A 195 -1.04 -24.21 -14.36
C GLU A 195 0.25 -24.97 -14.68
N GLU A 196 0.35 -26.20 -14.18
CA GLU A 196 1.50 -27.08 -14.37
C GLU A 196 1.11 -28.20 -15.35
N ASN A 197 1.43 -27.99 -16.63
CA ASN A 197 1.37 -28.92 -17.78
C ASN A 197 0.01 -29.48 -18.27
N ASP A 198 -0.23 -29.21 -19.57
CA ASP A 198 -0.83 -30.05 -20.62
C ASP A 198 -2.14 -30.80 -20.30
N GLY A 199 -3.20 -30.05 -20.00
CA GLY A 199 -4.57 -30.56 -20.10
C GLY A 199 -5.07 -31.38 -18.91
N ARG A 200 -4.27 -31.52 -17.83
CA ARG A 200 -4.68 -32.23 -16.60
C ARG A 200 -5.17 -31.31 -15.46
N ARG A 201 -5.35 -30.00 -15.70
CA ARG A 201 -5.83 -28.99 -14.72
C ARG A 201 -5.08 -29.06 -13.38
N LYS A 202 -3.76 -29.24 -13.41
CA LYS A 202 -2.92 -29.26 -12.21
C LYS A 202 -2.41 -27.85 -11.94
N TRP A 203 -2.48 -27.39 -10.69
CA TRP A 203 -2.12 -26.03 -10.30
C TRP A 203 -0.96 -26.05 -9.31
N ARG A 204 0.14 -25.38 -9.65
CA ARG A 204 1.22 -25.10 -8.71
C ARG A 204 0.85 -23.90 -7.84
N GLN A 205 0.95 -24.08 -6.53
CA GLN A 205 0.69 -23.02 -5.56
C GLN A 205 1.84 -22.02 -5.55
N ARG A 206 1.52 -20.73 -5.38
CA ARG A 206 2.49 -19.64 -5.23
C ARG A 206 2.05 -18.72 -4.09
N THR A 207 3.03 -18.21 -3.35
CA THR A 207 2.86 -17.11 -2.41
C THR A 207 3.13 -15.76 -3.12
N PRO A 208 2.77 -14.62 -2.52
CA PRO A 208 3.13 -13.31 -3.05
C PRO A 208 4.64 -13.13 -3.22
N ALA A 209 5.48 -13.59 -2.29
CA ALA A 209 6.93 -13.52 -2.42
C ALA A 209 7.45 -14.36 -3.60
N MET A 210 6.83 -15.50 -3.89
CA MET A 210 7.14 -16.28 -5.10
C MET A 210 6.65 -15.59 -6.39
N ALA A 211 5.59 -14.80 -6.32
CA ALA A 211 5.10 -14.02 -7.44
C ALA A 211 6.04 -12.87 -7.80
N GLU A 212 6.59 -12.21 -6.78
CA GLU A 212 7.60 -11.17 -6.92
C GLU A 212 9.01 -11.70 -7.24
N GLY A 213 9.27 -13.01 -7.05
CA GLY A 213 10.58 -13.61 -7.27
C GLY A 213 11.56 -13.44 -6.11
N LEU A 214 11.07 -13.08 -4.91
CA LEU A 214 11.87 -12.99 -3.69
C LEU A 214 12.25 -14.37 -3.12
N THR A 215 11.49 -15.42 -3.49
CA THR A 215 11.76 -16.81 -3.12
C THR A 215 11.20 -17.76 -4.17
N ASP A 216 11.70 -18.99 -4.22
CA ASP A 216 11.34 -20.03 -5.20
C ASP A 216 10.39 -21.11 -4.65
N HIS A 217 10.05 -21.04 -3.36
CA HIS A 217 9.21 -22.02 -2.68
C HIS A 217 8.32 -21.38 -1.62
N ILE A 218 7.36 -22.16 -1.12
CA ILE A 218 6.48 -21.74 -0.02
C ILE A 218 7.21 -22.05 1.28
N TRP A 219 7.40 -21.03 2.11
CA TRP A 219 8.10 -21.18 3.38
C TRP A 219 7.24 -21.93 4.39
N SER A 220 7.91 -22.69 5.25
CA SER A 220 7.29 -23.15 6.49
C SER A 220 7.28 -22.03 7.54
N LEU A 221 6.44 -22.16 8.58
CA LEU A 221 6.50 -21.25 9.72
C LEU A 221 7.86 -21.32 10.43
N GLU A 222 8.43 -22.52 10.56
CA GLU A 222 9.74 -22.74 11.18
C GLU A 222 10.84 -22.00 10.42
N GLU A 223 10.85 -22.13 9.10
CA GLU A 223 11.77 -21.40 8.23
C GLU A 223 11.62 -19.89 8.39
N MET A 224 10.39 -19.36 8.38
CA MET A 224 10.14 -17.93 8.59
C MET A 224 10.71 -17.41 9.91
N PHE A 225 10.67 -18.21 10.99
CA PHE A 225 11.23 -17.82 12.28
C PHE A 225 12.74 -18.02 12.42
N THR A 226 13.32 -18.93 11.64
CA THR A 226 14.73 -19.32 11.75
C THR A 226 15.61 -18.72 10.66
N PHE A 227 14.99 -18.17 9.61
CA PHE A 227 15.70 -17.56 8.49
C PHE A 227 16.60 -16.43 8.98
N ARG A 228 17.88 -16.55 8.69
CA ARG A 228 18.87 -15.53 9.02
C ARG A 228 18.96 -14.58 7.84
N VAL A 229 18.49 -13.35 8.04
CA VAL A 229 18.64 -12.28 7.06
C VAL A 229 20.14 -12.10 6.79
N PRO A 230 20.59 -12.23 5.53
CA PRO A 230 21.97 -11.92 5.18
C PRO A 230 22.28 -10.48 5.59
N VAL A 231 23.41 -10.26 6.26
CA VAL A 231 23.87 -8.90 6.57
C VAL A 231 24.23 -8.24 5.24
N GLN A 232 23.48 -7.20 4.88
CA GLN A 232 23.74 -6.35 3.70
C GLN A 232 24.86 -5.35 4.00
#